data_AF-A0AA88PDP1-F1
#
_entry.id   AF-A0AA88PDP1-F1
#
_cell.length_a   1.000
_cell.length_b   1.000
_cell.length_c   1.000
_cell.angle_alpha   90.00
_cell.angle_beta   90.00
_cell.angle_gamma   90.00
#
_symmetry.space_group_name_H-M   'P 1'
#
loop_
_entity.id
_entity.type
_entity.pdbx_description
1 polymer ?
#
loop_
_entity_poly.entity_id
_entity_poly.type
_entity_poly.pdbx_seq_one_letter_code
_entity_poly.pdbx_strand_id
1 'polypeptide(L)'
;MIVWAQNKRTVLKARIICVIVWVSSIGCSIPGFLFSHESLITYEFTVGFLIPFLIIASSYTAIGVRIKRLKSRKQLRSYRAIITVILAFFICWFPYHVWCFYSITAEENYGSGSNQDVFAIVSIYLVCLNSCLNPILYVFMCDEYKKKLKQSLLLVLETAFAEDHLDFKADAKEQAGQENQTELLDMETTGL
;
A
#
# COMPACT_ATOMS: atom_id res chain seq x y z
N MET A 1 -24.00 9.09 -31.17
CA MET A 1 -22.61 8.89 -31.66
C MET A 1 -21.61 9.93 -31.11
N ILE A 2 -21.81 10.51 -29.91
CA ILE A 2 -21.03 11.69 -29.43
C ILE A 2 -20.06 11.34 -28.28
N VAL A 3 -20.19 10.17 -27.65
CA VAL A 3 -19.34 9.76 -26.51
C VAL A 3 -17.92 9.34 -26.94
N TRP A 4 -17.74 8.91 -28.19
CA TRP A 4 -16.43 8.44 -28.69
C TRP A 4 -15.44 9.56 -29.03
N ALA A 5 -15.92 10.76 -29.33
CA ALA A 5 -15.07 11.89 -29.74
C ALA A 5 -14.30 12.52 -28.56
N GLN A 6 -14.87 12.51 -27.35
CA GLN A 6 -14.16 13.00 -26.16
C GLN A 6 -13.08 12.02 -25.67
N ASN A 7 -13.31 10.71 -25.82
CA ASN A 7 -12.38 9.68 -25.37
C ASN A 7 -11.06 9.71 -26.16
N LYS A 8 -11.10 9.95 -27.48
CA LYS A 8 -9.88 10.07 -28.32
C LYS A 8 -8.91 11.17 -27.87
N ARG A 9 -9.42 12.30 -27.36
CA ARG A 9 -8.60 13.46 -26.96
C ARG A 9 -7.78 13.19 -25.69
N THR A 10 -8.29 12.36 -24.79
CA THR A 10 -7.56 11.91 -23.58
C THR A 10 -6.52 10.84 -23.90
N VAL A 11 -6.79 9.91 -24.84
CA VAL A 11 -5.80 8.88 -25.21
C VAL A 11 -4.63 9.47 -26.00
N LEU A 12 -4.86 10.49 -26.84
CA LEU A 12 -3.76 11.17 -27.55
C LEU A 12 -2.84 11.91 -26.57
N LYS A 13 -3.41 12.58 -25.56
CA LYS A 13 -2.63 13.22 -24.49
C LYS A 13 -1.88 12.20 -23.66
N ALA A 14 -2.50 11.07 -23.31
CA ALA A 14 -1.84 9.97 -22.61
C ALA A 14 -0.68 9.38 -23.43
N ARG A 15 -0.87 9.17 -24.75
CA ARG A 15 0.19 8.70 -25.65
C ARG A 15 1.34 9.68 -25.76
N ILE A 16 1.06 10.99 -25.84
CA ILE A 16 2.11 12.02 -25.85
C ILE A 16 2.91 11.98 -24.54
N ILE A 17 2.22 11.84 -23.40
CA ILE A 17 2.89 11.71 -22.09
C ILE A 17 3.75 10.44 -22.05
N CYS A 18 3.24 9.30 -22.53
CA CYS A 18 4.02 8.05 -22.62
C CYS A 18 5.24 8.18 -23.54
N VAL A 19 5.11 8.86 -24.67
CA VAL A 19 6.22 9.11 -25.61
C VAL A 19 7.26 10.04 -24.99
N ILE A 20 6.84 11.10 -24.28
CA ILE A 20 7.75 11.98 -23.55
C ILE A 20 8.48 11.21 -22.45
N VAL A 21 7.77 10.37 -21.68
CA VAL A 21 8.38 9.51 -20.65
C VAL A 21 9.40 8.54 -21.28
N TRP A 22 9.07 7.95 -22.42
CA TRP A 22 9.98 7.06 -23.16
C TRP A 22 11.22 7.77 -23.69
N VAL A 23 11.06 8.93 -24.32
CA VAL A 23 12.17 9.71 -24.89
C VAL A 23 13.05 10.26 -23.76
N SER A 24 12.45 10.72 -22.67
CA SER A 24 13.19 11.13 -21.47
C SER A 24 13.94 9.96 -20.85
N SER A 25 13.36 8.76 -20.80
CA SER A 25 14.03 7.56 -20.29
C SER A 25 15.25 7.18 -21.14
N ILE A 26 15.15 7.30 -22.47
CA ILE A 26 16.25 7.02 -23.41
C ILE A 26 17.36 8.08 -23.29
N GLY A 27 17.00 9.35 -23.15
CA GLY A 27 17.96 10.44 -22.91
C GLY A 27 18.66 10.31 -21.57
N CYS A 28 17.96 9.79 -20.55
CA CYS A 28 18.51 9.54 -19.23
C CYS A 28 19.45 8.32 -19.18
N SER A 29 19.38 7.34 -20.11
CA SER A 29 20.35 6.21 -20.12
C SER A 29 21.77 6.58 -20.57
N ILE A 30 22.02 7.81 -21.02
CA ILE A 30 23.29 8.26 -21.61
C ILE A 30 24.41 8.61 -20.59
N PRO A 31 24.17 9.07 -19.34
CA PRO A 31 25.22 9.45 -18.40
C PRO A 31 25.86 8.28 -17.64
N GLY A 32 25.34 7.05 -17.75
CA GLY A 32 25.88 5.89 -17.00
C GLY A 32 27.33 5.52 -17.34
N PHE A 33 27.86 6.00 -18.47
CA PHE A 33 29.18 5.60 -18.96
C PHE A 33 30.31 6.61 -18.63
N LEU A 34 30.00 7.79 -18.04
CA LEU A 34 31.01 8.86 -17.84
C LEU A 34 31.09 9.43 -16.40
N PHE A 35 30.19 9.07 -15.49
CA PHE A 35 29.98 9.80 -14.24
C PHE A 35 30.46 9.07 -12.97
N SER A 36 31.05 9.82 -12.04
CA SER A 36 31.53 9.36 -10.72
C SER A 36 30.40 8.78 -9.85
N HIS A 37 30.75 7.95 -8.86
CA HIS A 37 29.79 7.27 -7.95
C HIS A 37 28.73 8.21 -7.33
N GLU A 38 29.10 9.46 -7.01
CA GLU A 38 28.18 10.48 -6.48
C GLU A 38 27.07 10.90 -7.46
N SER A 39 27.43 10.95 -8.74
CA SER A 39 26.52 11.32 -9.82
C SER A 39 25.54 10.20 -10.13
N LEU A 40 25.92 8.94 -9.90
CA LEU A 40 25.01 7.78 -10.03
C LEU A 40 23.89 7.83 -8.99
N ILE A 41 24.21 8.09 -7.72
CA ILE A 41 23.22 8.19 -6.64
C ILE A 41 22.26 9.36 -6.88
N THR A 42 22.80 10.51 -7.28
CA THR A 42 21.99 11.69 -7.65
C THR A 42 21.09 11.42 -8.85
N TYR A 43 21.60 10.69 -9.84
CA TYR A 43 20.86 10.31 -11.04
C TYR A 43 19.75 9.30 -10.72
N GLU A 44 20.01 8.28 -9.92
CA GLU A 44 19.01 7.30 -9.47
C GLU A 44 17.89 7.96 -8.68
N PHE A 45 18.21 8.90 -7.79
CA PHE A 45 17.21 9.72 -7.10
C PHE A 45 16.39 10.57 -8.09
N THR A 46 17.07 11.25 -9.01
CA THR A 46 16.37 12.17 -9.92
C THR A 46 15.45 11.42 -10.89
N VAL A 47 15.93 10.35 -11.51
CA VAL A 47 15.21 9.61 -12.54
C VAL A 47 14.27 8.56 -11.95
N GLY A 48 14.68 7.88 -10.88
CA GLY A 48 13.88 6.85 -10.22
C GLY A 48 12.82 7.40 -9.26
N PHE A 49 13.01 8.61 -8.72
CA PHE A 49 12.16 9.15 -7.66
C PHE A 49 11.56 10.51 -8.01
N LEU A 50 12.38 11.52 -8.34
CA LEU A 50 11.92 12.90 -8.52
C LEU A 50 11.07 13.10 -9.79
N ILE A 51 11.49 12.55 -10.93
CA ILE A 51 10.74 12.68 -12.19
C ILE A 51 9.38 11.97 -12.11
N PRO A 52 9.29 10.69 -11.72
CA PRO A 52 8.00 10.02 -11.51
C PRO A 52 7.10 10.77 -10.54
N PHE A 53 7.67 11.32 -9.45
CA PHE A 53 6.92 12.10 -8.49
C PHE A 53 6.27 13.35 -9.11
N LEU A 54 7.03 14.15 -9.84
CA LEU A 54 6.53 15.40 -10.42
C LEU A 54 5.44 15.13 -11.46
N ILE A 55 5.58 14.06 -12.24
CA ILE A 55 4.57 13.62 -13.21
C ILE A 55 3.29 13.20 -12.48
N ILE A 56 3.41 12.41 -11.42
CA ILE A 56 2.27 11.96 -10.62
C ILE A 56 1.62 13.15 -9.91
N ALA A 57 2.38 13.99 -9.22
CA ALA A 57 1.86 15.14 -8.47
C ALA A 57 1.13 16.14 -9.38
N SER A 58 1.70 16.49 -10.54
CA SER A 58 1.09 17.42 -11.49
C SER A 58 -0.20 16.85 -12.10
N SER A 59 -0.17 15.58 -12.52
CA SER A 59 -1.36 14.92 -13.08
C SER A 59 -2.47 14.76 -12.03
N TYR A 60 -2.13 14.41 -10.79
CA TYR A 60 -3.10 14.30 -9.70
C TYR A 60 -3.66 15.65 -9.27
N THR A 61 -2.86 16.72 -9.24
CA THR A 61 -3.36 18.06 -8.96
C THR A 61 -4.41 18.49 -9.99
N ALA A 62 -4.17 18.22 -11.28
CA ALA A 62 -5.13 18.49 -12.35
C ALA A 62 -6.43 17.67 -12.20
N ILE A 63 -6.31 16.40 -11.83
CA ILE A 63 -7.46 15.51 -11.56
C ILE A 63 -8.25 15.99 -10.34
N GLY A 64 -7.58 16.38 -9.24
CA GLY A 64 -8.20 16.89 -8.03
C GLY A 64 -9.00 18.17 -8.25
N VAL A 65 -8.46 19.11 -9.05
CA VAL A 65 -9.19 20.32 -9.48
C VAL A 65 -10.44 19.95 -10.26
N ARG A 66 -10.36 18.98 -11.17
CA ARG A 66 -11.50 18.51 -11.96
C ARG A 66 -12.57 17.82 -11.11
N ILE A 67 -12.17 16.99 -10.15
CA ILE A 67 -13.08 16.30 -9.22
C ILE A 67 -13.81 17.32 -8.32
N LYS A 68 -13.10 18.33 -7.79
CA LYS A 68 -13.71 19.40 -6.99
C LYS A 68 -14.76 20.17 -7.78
N ARG A 69 -14.47 20.52 -9.03
CA ARG A 69 -15.42 21.21 -9.93
C ARG A 69 -16.68 20.36 -10.20
N LEU A 70 -16.53 19.04 -10.31
CA LEU A 70 -17.63 18.11 -10.60
C LEU A 70 -18.33 17.56 -9.33
N LYS A 71 -17.93 17.98 -8.12
CA LYS A 71 -18.46 17.51 -6.82
C LYS A 71 -18.60 15.98 -6.69
N SER A 72 -17.73 15.20 -7.35
CA SER A 72 -17.83 13.74 -7.35
C SER A 72 -17.23 13.13 -6.07
N ARG A 73 -18.09 12.83 -5.09
CA ARG A 73 -17.71 12.25 -3.78
C ARG A 73 -17.04 10.88 -3.90
N LYS A 74 -17.42 10.07 -4.90
CA LYS A 74 -16.82 8.75 -5.14
C LYS A 74 -15.37 8.88 -5.62
N GLN A 75 -15.10 9.76 -6.59
CA GLN A 75 -13.74 9.98 -7.09
C GLN A 75 -12.79 10.61 -6.06
N LEU A 76 -13.29 11.44 -5.13
CA LEU A 76 -12.47 11.98 -4.03
C LEU A 76 -11.90 10.88 -3.11
N ARG A 77 -12.64 9.79 -2.89
CA ARG A 77 -12.18 8.68 -2.04
C ARG A 77 -11.03 7.91 -2.69
N SER A 78 -11.19 7.53 -3.96
CA SER A 78 -10.14 6.86 -4.73
C SER A 78 -8.93 7.78 -4.93
N TYR A 79 -9.15 9.08 -5.13
CA TYR A 79 -8.09 10.09 -5.21
C TYR A 79 -7.24 10.18 -3.94
N ARG A 80 -7.88 10.26 -2.76
CA ARG A 80 -7.17 10.29 -1.47
C ARG A 80 -6.33 9.04 -1.24
N ALA A 81 -6.88 7.87 -1.58
CA ALA A 81 -6.16 6.61 -1.47
C ALA A 81 -4.86 6.61 -2.28
N ILE A 82 -4.92 7.08 -3.53
CA ILE A 82 -3.73 7.08 -4.40
C ILE A 82 -2.68 8.07 -3.87
N ILE A 83 -3.09 9.24 -3.39
CA ILE A 83 -2.17 10.17 -2.70
C ILE A 83 -1.50 9.52 -1.50
N THR A 84 -2.25 8.80 -0.66
CA THR A 84 -1.67 8.11 0.50
C THR A 84 -0.60 7.10 0.08
N VAL A 85 -0.85 6.34 -0.98
CA VAL A 85 0.12 5.34 -1.48
C VAL A 85 1.36 6.02 -2.05
N ILE A 86 1.19 7.10 -2.83
CA ILE A 86 2.27 7.93 -3.33
C ILE A 86 3.12 8.40 -2.14
N LEU A 87 2.53 9.07 -1.15
CA LEU A 87 3.23 9.54 0.05
C LEU A 87 3.93 8.42 0.81
N ALA A 88 3.33 7.24 0.94
CA ALA A 88 3.96 6.09 1.57
C ALA A 88 5.19 5.62 0.80
N PHE A 89 5.12 5.59 -0.55
CA PHE A 89 6.28 5.32 -1.39
C PHE A 89 7.40 6.34 -1.15
N PHE A 90 7.07 7.63 -1.04
CA PHE A 90 8.04 8.68 -0.69
C PHE A 90 8.69 8.43 0.66
N ILE A 91 7.89 8.18 1.70
CA ILE A 91 8.40 7.97 3.06
C ILE A 91 9.26 6.70 3.15
N CYS A 92 8.97 5.67 2.35
CA CYS A 92 9.78 4.44 2.31
C CYS A 92 11.14 4.65 1.63
N TRP A 93 11.21 5.43 0.56
CA TRP A 93 12.42 5.59 -0.26
C TRP A 93 13.27 6.80 0.12
N PHE A 94 12.65 7.88 0.63
CA PHE A 94 13.34 9.11 0.99
C PHE A 94 14.48 8.92 2.02
N PRO A 95 14.29 8.16 3.12
CA PRO A 95 15.34 7.93 4.12
C PRO A 95 16.56 7.23 3.52
N TYR A 96 16.34 6.28 2.62
CA TYR A 96 17.39 5.57 1.92
C TYR A 96 18.23 6.50 1.03
N HIS A 97 17.58 7.38 0.27
CA HIS A 97 18.30 8.36 -0.54
C HIS A 97 19.06 9.38 0.32
N VAL A 98 18.45 9.88 1.39
CA VAL A 98 19.12 10.77 2.36
C VAL A 98 20.34 10.10 2.98
N TRP A 99 20.21 8.81 3.33
CA TRP A 99 21.31 7.99 3.82
C TRP A 99 22.45 7.88 2.80
N CYS A 100 22.15 7.56 1.54
CA CYS A 100 23.16 7.47 0.48
C CYS A 100 23.88 8.80 0.25
N PHE A 101 23.19 9.94 0.27
CA PHE A 101 23.84 11.25 0.18
C PHE A 101 24.74 11.54 1.39
N TYR A 102 24.29 11.16 2.58
CA TYR A 102 25.04 11.36 3.81
C TYR A 102 26.29 10.46 3.87
N SER A 103 26.20 9.19 3.43
CA SER A 103 27.34 8.26 3.44
C SER A 103 28.47 8.73 2.53
N ILE A 104 28.14 9.27 1.36
CA ILE A 104 29.11 9.85 0.43
C ILE A 104 29.85 11.04 1.07
N THR A 105 29.10 11.95 1.70
CA THR A 105 29.68 13.18 2.29
C THR A 105 30.49 12.88 3.56
N ALA A 106 30.12 11.83 4.30
CA ALA A 106 30.76 11.42 5.54
C ALA A 106 32.08 10.67 5.31
N GLU A 107 32.18 9.83 4.28
CA GLU A 107 33.44 9.14 3.92
C GLU A 107 34.57 10.13 3.60
N GLU A 108 34.25 11.32 3.08
CA GLU A 108 35.25 12.37 2.82
C GLU A 108 35.71 13.12 4.08
N ASN A 109 34.96 13.09 5.20
CA ASN A 109 35.19 14.05 6.30
C ASN A 109 35.44 13.42 7.67
N TYR A 110 34.72 12.37 8.10
CA TYR A 110 34.89 11.80 9.44
C TYR A 110 34.47 10.31 9.51
N GLY A 111 35.28 9.50 10.19
CA GLY A 111 35.02 8.06 10.37
C GLY A 111 33.66 7.74 11.02
N SER A 112 33.05 6.64 10.56
CA SER A 112 31.69 6.20 10.88
C SER A 112 31.39 6.17 12.39
N GLY A 113 30.32 6.84 12.81
CA GLY A 113 29.82 6.84 14.19
C GLY A 113 28.58 5.94 14.36
N SER A 114 28.33 5.45 15.58
CA SER A 114 27.22 4.52 15.90
C SER A 114 25.80 4.97 15.47
N ASN A 115 25.57 6.28 15.32
CA ASN A 115 24.29 6.82 14.86
C ASN A 115 24.05 6.57 13.36
N GLN A 116 25.12 6.37 12.59
CA GLN A 116 25.03 6.06 11.16
C GLN A 116 24.40 4.67 10.97
N ASP A 117 24.86 3.67 11.72
CA ASP A 117 24.37 2.29 11.59
C ASP A 117 22.86 2.15 11.83
N VAL A 118 22.31 2.89 12.82
CA VAL A 118 20.87 2.88 13.11
C VAL A 118 20.07 3.45 11.94
N PHE A 119 20.54 4.53 11.33
CA PHE A 119 19.84 5.17 10.21
C PHE A 119 19.89 4.31 8.93
N ALA A 120 21.00 3.60 8.70
CA ALA A 120 21.14 2.63 7.63
C ALA A 120 20.11 1.49 7.77
N ILE A 121 20.03 0.92 8.98
CA ILE A 121 19.11 -0.18 9.31
C ILE A 121 17.65 0.25 9.09
N VAL A 122 17.27 1.41 9.63
CA VAL A 122 15.90 1.95 9.47
C VAL A 122 15.57 2.18 7.98
N SER A 123 16.52 2.70 7.21
CA SER A 123 16.35 2.94 5.77
C SER A 123 16.12 1.63 4.99
N ILE A 124 16.86 0.57 5.32
CA ILE A 124 16.70 -0.75 4.68
C ILE A 124 15.31 -1.32 4.99
N TYR A 125 14.85 -1.26 6.24
CA TYR A 125 13.51 -1.71 6.60
C TYR A 125 12.41 -0.94 5.86
N LEU A 126 12.60 0.37 5.68
CA LEU A 126 11.66 1.22 4.95
C LEU A 126 11.59 0.86 3.45
N VAL A 127 12.72 0.51 2.84
CA VAL A 127 12.76 -0.03 1.47
C VAL A 127 12.07 -1.39 1.40
N CYS A 128 12.27 -2.28 2.37
CA CYS A 128 11.57 -3.57 2.42
C CYS A 128 10.04 -3.40 2.51
N LEU A 129 9.56 -2.41 3.27
CA LEU A 129 8.13 -2.08 3.34
C LEU A 129 7.55 -1.67 1.99
N ASN A 130 8.35 -1.14 1.07
CA ASN A 130 7.92 -0.77 -0.28
C ASN A 130 7.35 -1.97 -1.05
N SER A 131 7.94 -3.14 -0.91
CA SER A 131 7.45 -4.38 -1.53
C SER A 131 6.09 -4.79 -0.97
N CYS A 132 5.85 -4.57 0.33
CA CYS A 132 4.55 -4.83 0.97
C CYS A 132 3.46 -3.82 0.54
N LEU A 133 3.85 -2.64 0.05
CA LEU A 133 2.91 -1.67 -0.49
C LEU A 133 2.37 -2.08 -1.86
N ASN A 134 3.03 -2.99 -2.60
CA ASN A 134 2.59 -3.43 -3.92
C ASN A 134 1.19 -4.08 -3.91
N PRO A 135 0.91 -5.11 -3.09
CA PRO A 135 -0.44 -5.67 -2.94
C PRO A 135 -1.48 -4.63 -2.49
N ILE A 136 -1.10 -3.73 -1.59
CA ILE A 136 -1.96 -2.64 -1.13
C ILE A 136 -2.33 -1.73 -2.30
N LEU A 137 -1.37 -1.39 -3.16
CA LEU A 137 -1.59 -0.58 -4.36
C LEU A 137 -2.61 -1.24 -5.29
N TYR A 138 -2.46 -2.54 -5.58
CA TYR A 138 -3.40 -3.29 -6.43
C TYR A 138 -4.82 -3.33 -5.85
N VAL A 139 -4.94 -3.62 -4.55
CA VAL A 139 -6.23 -3.66 -3.85
C VAL A 139 -6.91 -2.29 -3.85
N PHE A 140 -6.16 -1.21 -3.63
CA PHE A 140 -6.72 0.13 -3.54
C PHE A 140 -7.06 0.75 -4.89
N MET A 141 -6.43 0.29 -5.97
CA MET A 141 -6.69 0.75 -7.34
C MET A 141 -8.02 0.23 -7.91
N CYS A 142 -8.58 -0.83 -7.33
CA CYS A 142 -9.82 -1.46 -7.79
C CYS A 142 -10.91 -1.42 -6.70
N ASP A 143 -11.87 -0.50 -6.84
CA ASP A 143 -12.95 -0.30 -5.85
C ASP A 143 -13.79 -1.57 -5.61
N GLU A 144 -13.97 -2.43 -6.62
CA GLU A 144 -14.62 -3.75 -6.46
C GLU A 144 -13.86 -4.67 -5.50
N TYR A 145 -12.52 -4.68 -5.55
CA TYR A 145 -11.70 -5.56 -4.71
C TYR A 145 -11.70 -5.13 -3.26
N LYS A 146 -11.77 -3.82 -2.98
CA LYS A 146 -11.91 -3.30 -1.61
C LYS A 146 -13.20 -3.77 -0.95
N LYS A 147 -14.30 -3.81 -1.71
CA LYS A 147 -15.59 -4.32 -1.20
C LYS A 147 -15.52 -5.82 -0.93
N LYS A 148 -14.97 -6.59 -1.88
CA LYS A 148 -14.80 -8.03 -1.76
C LYS A 148 -13.92 -8.39 -0.55
N LEU A 149 -12.78 -7.72 -0.36
CA LEU A 149 -11.91 -7.95 0.79
C LEU A 149 -12.57 -7.60 2.12
N LYS A 150 -13.30 -6.48 2.20
CA LYS A 150 -14.03 -6.14 3.43
C LYS A 150 -15.10 -7.17 3.76
N GLN A 151 -15.80 -7.69 2.74
CA GLN A 151 -16.78 -8.76 2.93
C GLN A 151 -16.10 -10.05 3.37
N SER A 152 -15.02 -10.46 2.71
CA SER A 152 -14.27 -11.66 3.10
C SER A 152 -13.69 -11.56 4.52
N LEU A 153 -13.11 -10.42 4.89
CA LEU A 153 -12.58 -10.20 6.24
C LEU A 153 -13.69 -10.18 7.29
N LEU A 154 -14.83 -9.53 7.01
CA LEU A 154 -15.97 -9.57 7.93
C LEU A 154 -16.54 -10.97 8.07
N LEU A 155 -16.63 -11.74 6.98
CA LEU A 155 -17.10 -13.12 7.03
C LEU A 155 -16.15 -14.01 7.81
N VAL A 156 -14.82 -13.89 7.62
CA VAL A 156 -13.83 -14.65 8.40
C VAL A 156 -13.89 -14.26 9.87
N LEU A 157 -14.03 -12.98 10.18
CA LEU A 157 -14.16 -12.49 11.54
C LEU A 157 -15.45 -12.99 12.19
N GLU A 158 -16.57 -12.92 11.48
CA GLU A 158 -17.88 -13.41 11.93
C GLU A 158 -17.87 -14.93 12.11
N THR A 159 -17.17 -15.66 11.24
CA THR A 159 -16.99 -17.12 11.38
C THR A 159 -16.17 -17.46 12.62
N ALA A 160 -15.06 -16.75 12.85
CA ALA A 160 -14.23 -16.94 14.05
C ALA A 160 -14.99 -16.62 15.34
N PHE A 161 -15.80 -15.55 15.35
CA PHE A 161 -16.65 -15.23 16.51
C PHE A 161 -17.87 -16.15 16.65
N ALA A 162 -18.35 -16.76 15.56
CA ALA A 162 -19.45 -17.71 15.60
C ALA A 162 -18.99 -19.09 16.12
N GLU A 163 -17.76 -19.51 15.80
CA GLU A 163 -17.14 -20.71 16.40
C GLU A 163 -17.10 -20.60 17.93
N ASP A 164 -16.64 -19.48 18.49
CA ASP A 164 -16.61 -19.28 19.96
C ASP A 164 -18.00 -19.43 20.60
N HIS A 165 -19.05 -18.97 19.92
CA HIS A 165 -20.41 -18.97 20.45
C HIS A 165 -21.12 -20.32 20.31
N LEU A 166 -20.71 -21.13 19.32
CA LEU A 166 -21.20 -22.50 19.11
C LEU A 166 -20.53 -23.47 20.08
N ASP A 167 -19.24 -23.29 20.37
CA ASP A 167 -18.52 -24.10 21.36
C ASP A 167 -19.12 -23.94 22.76
N PHE A 168 -19.41 -22.72 23.19
CA PHE A 168 -20.07 -22.47 24.49
C PHE A 168 -21.47 -23.11 24.59
N LYS A 169 -22.21 -23.17 23.48
CA LYS A 169 -23.57 -23.73 23.45
C LYS A 169 -23.54 -25.27 23.40
N ALA A 170 -22.51 -25.85 22.77
CA ALA A 170 -22.29 -27.29 22.76
C ALA A 170 -21.98 -27.79 24.19
N ASP A 171 -21.05 -27.13 24.89
CA ASP A 171 -20.71 -27.45 26.29
C ASP A 171 -21.92 -27.33 27.24
N ALA A 172 -22.70 -26.25 27.12
CA ALA A 172 -23.88 -26.04 27.97
C ALA A 172 -24.97 -27.11 27.74
N LYS A 173 -25.10 -27.62 26.51
CA LYS A 173 -26.07 -28.66 26.16
C LYS A 173 -25.61 -30.04 26.65
N GLU A 174 -24.30 -30.30 26.66
CA GLU A 174 -23.73 -31.53 27.19
C GLU A 174 -23.88 -31.61 28.72
N GLN A 175 -23.66 -30.49 29.43
CA GLN A 175 -23.90 -30.38 30.87
C GLN A 175 -25.37 -30.59 31.26
N ALA A 176 -26.30 -29.93 30.55
CA ALA A 176 -27.73 -30.10 30.81
C ALA A 176 -28.23 -31.53 30.48
N GLY A 177 -27.59 -32.21 29.53
CA GLY A 177 -27.87 -33.62 29.22
C GLY A 177 -27.41 -34.56 30.33
N GLN A 178 -26.23 -34.32 30.90
CA GLN A 178 -25.70 -35.11 32.02
C GLN A 178 -26.54 -34.93 33.29
N GLU A 179 -26.94 -33.70 33.62
CA GLU A 179 -27.73 -33.39 34.82
C GLU A 179 -29.10 -34.10 34.79
N ASN A 180 -29.81 -34.03 33.66
CA ASN A 180 -31.08 -34.75 33.48
C ASN A 180 -30.91 -36.28 33.57
N GLN A 181 -29.77 -36.82 33.14
CA GLN A 181 -29.50 -38.25 33.21
C GLN A 181 -29.11 -38.70 34.63
N THR A 182 -28.46 -37.84 35.41
CA THR A 182 -28.21 -38.05 36.85
C THR A 182 -29.51 -37.98 37.66
N GLU A 183 -30.39 -37.01 37.42
CA GLU A 183 -31.69 -36.91 38.10
C GLU A 183 -32.63 -38.10 37.80
N LEU A 184 -32.60 -38.62 36.57
CA LEU A 184 -33.36 -39.82 36.21
C LEU A 184 -32.88 -41.08 36.96
N LEU A 185 -31.56 -41.23 37.13
CA LEU A 185 -30.98 -42.35 37.88
C LEU A 185 -31.23 -42.23 39.40
N ASP A 186 -31.25 -41.01 39.94
CA ASP A 186 -31.56 -40.75 41.34
C ASP A 186 -33.05 -40.96 41.66
N MET A 187 -33.96 -40.64 40.73
CA MET A 187 -35.39 -40.97 40.87
C MET A 187 -35.67 -42.48 40.80
N GLU A 188 -34.93 -43.22 39.96
CA GLU A 188 -35.10 -44.67 39.85
C GLU A 188 -34.57 -45.42 41.09
N THR A 189 -33.58 -44.86 41.79
CA THR A 189 -32.98 -45.45 43.01
C THR A 189 -33.66 -45.05 44.32
N THR A 190 -34.39 -43.94 44.38
CA THR A 190 -35.14 -43.52 45.58
C THR A 190 -36.58 -44.03 45.63
N GLY A 191 -37.10 -44.56 44.52
CA GLY A 191 -38.44 -45.14 44.40
C GLY A 191 -38.56 -46.62 44.78
N LEU A 192 -37.51 -47.22 45.35
CA LEU A 192 -37.40 -48.63 45.75
C LEU A 192 -36.97 -48.74 47.21
#